data_AF-A0A3D5JXL2-F1
#
_entry.id   AF-A0A3D5JXL2-F1
#
_cell.length_a   1.000
_cell.length_b   1.000
_cell.length_c   1.000
_cell.angle_alpha   90.00
_cell.angle_beta   90.00
_cell.angle_gamma   90.00
#
_symmetry.space_group_name_H-M   'P 1'
#
loop_
_entity.id
_entity.type
_entity.pdbx_description
1 polymer ?
#
loop_
_entity_poly.entity_id
_entity_poly.type
_entity_poly.pdbx_seq_one_letter_code
_entity_poly.pdbx_strand_id
1 'polypeptide(L)'
;MKRPKRKNGFTLIELLVVIAIIAILASLVVGLSGTAGRKATESRVKAELAAIETAIEAYKQKFGHYPPDNPDTPILNGLYYELTGALYSPTRRTFMDPISGNVMDPKLIKEHFGVEGFVNASKTEGELKKFYEPRPENVRHISEEHDEDDEGHGHKNHHSDEVHVLCVPSPWPLSRDDHPVRHHGKVAKGVNPWRYVSGGPVNNVQQYDLW
;
A
#
# COMPACT_ATOMS: atom_id res chain seq x y z
N MET A 1 16.10 -3.24 76.63
CA MET A 1 14.78 -2.88 76.05
C MET A 1 14.99 -2.17 74.71
N LYS A 2 14.53 -2.74 73.58
CA LYS A 2 14.61 -2.11 72.25
C LYS A 2 13.37 -1.24 72.03
N ARG A 3 13.54 0.06 71.76
CA ARG A 3 12.42 0.99 71.48
C ARG A 3 11.80 0.66 70.11
N PRO A 4 10.47 0.61 69.96
CA PRO A 4 9.84 0.39 68.68
C PRO A 4 10.12 1.58 67.75
N LYS A 5 10.64 1.32 66.54
CA LYS A 5 10.78 2.33 65.50
C LYS A 5 9.38 2.78 65.08
N ARG A 6 9.09 4.09 65.17
CA ARG A 6 7.86 4.67 64.61
C ARG A 6 7.87 4.40 63.12
N LYS A 7 6.83 3.73 62.61
CA LYS A 7 6.59 3.62 61.17
C LYS A 7 6.01 4.96 60.73
N ASN A 8 6.76 5.72 59.94
CA ASN A 8 6.25 6.94 59.33
C ASN A 8 5.23 6.52 58.26
N GLY A 9 3.96 6.87 58.48
CA GLY A 9 2.89 6.66 57.50
C GLY A 9 2.80 7.85 56.56
N PHE A 10 2.38 7.60 55.31
CA PHE A 10 2.08 8.64 54.34
C PHE A 10 0.92 9.52 54.82
N THR A 11 1.04 10.82 54.59
CA THR A 11 -0.02 11.79 54.81
C THR A 11 -0.97 11.84 53.62
N LEU A 12 -2.23 12.23 53.86
CA LEU A 12 -3.21 12.43 52.78
C LEU A 12 -2.74 13.50 51.77
N ILE A 13 -2.03 14.52 52.25
CA ILE A 13 -1.53 15.59 51.37
C ILE A 13 -0.41 15.10 50.45
N GLU A 14 0.48 14.23 50.93
CA GLU A 14 1.51 13.61 50.09
C GLU A 14 0.88 12.76 48.98
N LEU A 15 -0.17 11.99 49.30
CA LEU A 15 -0.87 11.21 48.28
C LEU A 15 -1.57 12.12 47.25
N LEU A 16 -2.17 13.23 47.70
CA LEU A 16 -2.86 14.19 46.84
C LEU A 16 -1.92 14.93 45.87
N VAL A 17 -0.73 15.30 46.34
CA VAL A 17 0.29 15.91 45.48
C VAL A 17 0.80 14.92 44.42
N VAL A 18 1.00 13.66 44.78
CA VAL A 18 1.46 12.62 43.84
C VAL A 18 0.46 12.40 42.70
N ILE A 19 -0.83 12.24 43.02
CA ILE A 19 -1.86 12.06 41.97
C ILE A 19 -2.01 13.30 41.08
N ALA A 20 -1.84 14.51 41.63
CA ALA A 20 -1.86 15.75 40.85
C ALA A 20 -0.68 15.82 39.86
N ILE A 21 0.52 15.43 40.28
CA ILE A 21 1.70 15.35 39.40
C ILE A 21 1.48 14.31 38.30
N ILE A 22 0.96 13.12 38.64
CA ILE A 22 0.66 12.07 37.66
C ILE A 22 -0.38 12.56 36.63
N ALA A 23 -1.42 13.27 37.06
CA ALA A 23 -2.45 13.81 36.16
C ALA A 23 -1.89 14.85 35.17
N ILE A 24 -0.99 15.72 35.63
CA ILE A 24 -0.32 16.72 34.77
C ILE A 24 0.61 16.03 33.77
N LEU A 25 1.40 15.05 34.20
CA LEU A 25 2.30 14.32 33.31
C LEU A 25 1.51 13.50 32.27
N ALA A 26 0.41 12.87 32.68
CA ALA A 26 -0.43 12.09 31.78
C ALA A 26 -1.06 12.96 30.66
N SER A 27 -1.53 14.17 30.97
CA SER A 27 -2.14 15.06 29.98
C SER A 27 -1.14 15.54 28.93
N LEU A 28 0.12 15.81 29.32
CA LEU A 28 1.19 16.19 28.41
C LEU A 28 1.59 15.06 27.45
N VAL A 29 1.66 13.82 27.95
CA VAL A 29 2.02 12.63 27.13
C VAL A 29 0.95 12.35 26.06
N VAL A 30 -0.33 12.46 26.41
CA VAL A 30 -1.43 12.26 25.47
C VAL A 30 -1.42 13.32 24.35
N GLY A 31 -1.13 14.59 24.68
CA GLY A 31 -1.09 15.68 23.70
C GLY A 31 0.01 15.54 22.62
N LEU A 32 1.13 14.87 22.92
CA LEU A 32 2.26 14.73 21.98
C LEU A 32 2.16 13.49 21.08
N SER A 33 1.43 12.45 21.52
CA SER A 33 1.39 11.14 20.87
C SER A 33 0.83 11.17 19.43
N GLY A 34 -0.10 12.09 19.12
CA GLY A 34 -0.70 12.20 17.79
C GLY A 34 0.26 12.72 16.69
N THR A 35 1.22 13.58 17.05
CA THR A 35 2.12 14.22 16.08
C THR A 35 3.26 13.29 15.63
N ALA A 36 3.74 12.43 16.54
CA ALA A 36 4.78 11.46 16.24
C ALA A 36 4.31 10.39 15.24
N GLY A 37 3.07 9.91 15.38
CA GLY A 37 2.48 8.91 14.48
C GLY A 37 2.32 9.42 13.04
N ARG A 38 1.90 10.68 12.87
CA ARG A 38 1.77 11.29 11.53
C ARG A 38 3.14 11.42 10.85
N LYS A 39 4.15 11.93 11.55
CA LYS A 39 5.50 12.09 11.00
C LYS A 39 6.13 10.74 10.62
N ALA A 40 5.90 9.70 11.41
CA ALA A 40 6.34 8.34 11.08
C ALA A 40 5.67 7.82 9.80
N THR A 41 4.37 8.06 9.64
CA THR A 41 3.62 7.69 8.43
C THR A 41 4.11 8.44 7.21
N GLU A 42 4.28 9.76 7.30
CA GLU A 42 4.84 10.58 6.21
C GLU A 42 6.24 10.11 5.80
N SER A 43 7.10 9.82 6.79
CA SER A 43 8.45 9.31 6.53
C SER A 43 8.40 7.95 5.82
N ARG A 44 7.47 7.08 6.20
CA ARG A 44 7.27 5.77 5.58
C ARG A 44 6.78 5.91 4.13
N VAL A 45 5.80 6.78 3.89
CA VAL A 45 5.29 7.08 2.54
C VAL A 45 6.39 7.62 1.63
N LYS A 46 7.22 8.56 2.12
CA LYS A 46 8.34 9.12 1.36
C LYS A 46 9.41 8.08 1.03
N ALA A 47 9.74 7.21 2.00
CA ALA A 47 10.70 6.13 1.77
C ALA A 47 10.17 5.15 0.70
N GLU A 48 8.88 4.85 0.74
CA GLU A 48 8.27 3.97 -0.25
C GLU A 48 8.21 4.60 -1.66
N LEU A 49 7.83 5.87 -1.73
CA LEU A 49 7.83 6.62 -2.98
C LEU A 49 9.21 6.57 -3.65
N ALA A 50 10.28 6.86 -2.91
CA ALA A 50 11.65 6.82 -3.43
C ALA A 50 12.08 5.42 -3.89
N ALA A 51 11.61 4.36 -3.21
CA ALA A 51 11.89 2.98 -3.62
C ALA A 51 11.22 2.65 -4.95
N ILE A 52 9.95 3.04 -5.13
CA ILE A 52 9.20 2.83 -6.36
C ILE A 52 9.79 3.68 -7.51
N GLU A 53 10.14 4.95 -7.27
CA GLU A 53 10.83 5.81 -8.25
C GLU A 53 12.13 5.15 -8.74
N THR A 54 12.95 4.62 -7.81
CA THR A 54 14.18 3.91 -8.17
C THR A 54 13.90 2.66 -9.00
N ALA A 55 12.84 1.92 -8.68
CA ALA A 55 12.43 0.74 -9.43
C ALA A 55 11.93 1.10 -10.85
N ILE A 56 11.17 2.19 -11.00
CA ILE A 56 10.70 2.71 -12.29
C ILE A 56 11.89 3.14 -13.16
N GLU A 57 12.88 3.83 -12.59
CA GLU A 57 14.09 4.21 -13.32
C GLU A 57 14.92 2.98 -13.74
N ALA A 58 15.07 1.99 -12.85
CA ALA A 58 15.72 0.73 -13.19
C ALA A 58 14.98 -0.03 -14.31
N TYR A 59 13.64 -0.02 -14.27
CA TYR A 59 12.79 -0.57 -15.32
C TYR A 59 13.08 0.13 -16.66
N LYS A 60 13.09 1.46 -16.70
CA LYS A 60 13.38 2.22 -17.92
C LYS A 60 14.77 1.94 -18.45
N GLN A 61 15.77 1.86 -17.59
CA GLN A 61 17.13 1.50 -18.01
C GLN A 61 17.16 0.11 -18.67
N LYS A 62 16.31 -0.82 -18.20
CA LYS A 62 16.26 -2.19 -18.72
C LYS A 62 15.48 -2.31 -20.03
N PHE A 63 14.32 -1.67 -20.14
CA PHE A 63 13.39 -1.83 -21.26
C PHE A 63 13.40 -0.66 -22.26
N GLY A 64 14.06 0.45 -21.91
CA GLY A 64 14.17 1.64 -22.76
C GLY A 64 12.96 2.59 -22.69
N HIS A 65 11.92 2.21 -21.97
CA HIS A 65 10.72 3.02 -21.75
C HIS A 65 10.22 2.85 -20.30
N TYR A 66 9.44 3.80 -19.81
CA TYR A 66 8.78 3.66 -18.51
C TYR A 66 7.72 2.56 -18.53
N PRO A 67 7.36 1.98 -17.37
CA PRO A 67 6.23 1.08 -17.26
C PRO A 67 4.99 1.67 -17.98
N PRO A 68 4.25 0.88 -18.78
CA PRO A 68 3.00 1.33 -19.34
C PRO A 68 2.04 1.79 -18.24
N ASP A 69 1.44 2.97 -18.42
CA ASP A 69 0.35 3.43 -17.56
C ASP A 69 -0.99 2.87 -18.05
N ASN A 70 -2.04 3.12 -17.27
CA ASN A 70 -3.40 2.89 -17.74
C ASN A 70 -3.88 4.18 -18.45
N PRO A 71 -4.24 4.11 -19.74
CA PRO A 71 -4.60 5.28 -20.53
C PRO A 71 -5.90 5.94 -20.09
N ASP A 72 -6.78 5.20 -19.40
CA ASP A 72 -8.09 5.66 -18.96
C ASP A 72 -8.03 6.25 -17.54
N THR A 73 -7.17 5.73 -16.67
CA THR A 73 -7.10 6.17 -15.27
C THR A 73 -5.73 5.95 -14.62
N PRO A 74 -5.17 6.94 -13.90
CA PRO A 74 -3.89 6.77 -13.19
C PRO A 74 -3.98 5.87 -11.95
N ILE A 75 -5.19 5.61 -11.43
CA ILE A 75 -5.41 4.91 -10.15
C ILE A 75 -5.28 3.39 -10.31
N LEU A 76 -5.84 2.85 -11.40
CA LEU A 76 -5.82 1.41 -11.67
C LEU A 76 -4.75 1.12 -12.72
N ASN A 77 -3.49 1.12 -12.30
CA ASN A 77 -2.35 0.90 -13.18
C ASN A 77 -1.70 -0.47 -12.93
N GLY A 78 -1.04 -1.00 -13.97
CA GLY A 78 -0.34 -2.28 -13.92
C GLY A 78 1.04 -2.24 -13.24
N LEU A 79 1.38 -1.15 -12.53
CA LEU A 79 2.74 -0.92 -12.03
C LEU A 79 3.23 -2.03 -11.10
N TYR A 80 2.32 -2.63 -10.31
CA TYR A 80 2.64 -3.82 -9.51
C TYR A 80 3.32 -4.89 -10.36
N TYR A 81 2.64 -5.36 -11.42
CA TYR A 81 3.09 -6.44 -12.28
C TYR A 81 4.28 -6.05 -13.15
N GLU A 82 4.37 -4.78 -13.56
CA GLU A 82 5.53 -4.30 -14.32
C GLU A 82 6.81 -4.28 -13.47
N LEU A 83 6.71 -3.96 -12.18
CA LEU A 83 7.88 -3.88 -11.30
C LEU A 83 8.24 -5.24 -10.66
N THR A 84 7.27 -6.12 -10.41
CA THR A 84 7.51 -7.45 -9.83
C THR A 84 7.74 -8.54 -10.87
N GLY A 85 7.12 -8.39 -12.04
CA GLY A 85 7.11 -9.35 -13.14
C GLY A 85 5.92 -10.30 -13.09
N ALA A 86 5.41 -10.69 -14.27
CA ALA A 86 4.31 -11.65 -14.41
C ALA A 86 4.71 -12.87 -15.25
N LEU A 87 4.29 -14.06 -14.84
CA LEU A 87 4.51 -15.28 -15.62
C LEU A 87 3.49 -15.39 -16.75
N TYR A 88 3.94 -15.46 -18.00
CA TYR A 88 3.06 -15.60 -19.17
C TYR A 88 2.98 -17.06 -19.64
N SER A 89 1.76 -17.57 -19.76
CA SER A 89 1.46 -18.88 -20.35
C SER A 89 0.99 -18.74 -21.80
N PRO A 90 1.81 -19.09 -22.82
CA PRO A 90 1.40 -18.96 -24.22
C PRO A 90 0.23 -19.87 -24.59
N THR A 91 0.15 -21.06 -23.98
CA THR A 91 -0.89 -22.05 -24.27
C THR A 91 -2.26 -21.58 -23.82
N ARG A 92 -2.35 -20.98 -22.63
CA ARG A 92 -3.60 -20.46 -22.06
C ARG A 92 -3.83 -18.99 -22.39
N ARG A 93 -2.79 -18.30 -22.88
CA ARG A 93 -2.74 -16.85 -23.08
C ARG A 93 -3.05 -16.08 -21.79
N THR A 94 -2.68 -16.62 -20.64
CA THR A 94 -2.91 -16.02 -19.32
C THR A 94 -1.60 -15.53 -18.73
N PHE A 95 -1.71 -14.56 -17.81
CA PHE A 95 -0.63 -14.12 -16.94
C PHE A 95 -0.83 -14.72 -15.55
N MET A 96 0.24 -14.86 -14.78
CA MET A 96 0.20 -15.34 -13.42
C MET A 96 1.11 -14.48 -12.56
N ASP A 97 0.63 -14.06 -11.40
CA ASP A 97 1.46 -13.44 -10.38
C ASP A 97 2.37 -14.51 -9.77
N PRO A 98 3.71 -14.40 -9.87
CA PRO A 98 4.62 -15.35 -9.23
C PRO A 98 4.56 -15.32 -7.70
N ILE A 99 4.05 -14.24 -7.09
CA ILE A 99 4.00 -14.08 -5.62
C ILE A 99 2.76 -14.77 -5.05
N SER A 100 1.55 -14.45 -5.52
CA SER A 100 0.32 -15.09 -5.06
C SER A 100 -0.04 -16.39 -5.78
N GLY A 101 0.50 -16.62 -6.99
CA GLY A 101 0.05 -17.70 -7.86
C GLY A 101 -1.28 -17.40 -8.57
N ASN A 102 -1.85 -16.22 -8.38
CA ASN A 102 -3.10 -15.83 -9.01
C ASN A 102 -2.96 -15.73 -10.54
N VAL A 103 -3.94 -16.25 -11.28
CA VAL A 103 -3.93 -16.33 -12.74
C VAL A 103 -4.92 -15.33 -13.31
N MET A 104 -4.44 -14.45 -14.18
CA MET A 104 -5.24 -13.42 -14.84
C MET A 104 -5.33 -13.69 -16.33
N ASP A 105 -6.52 -13.60 -16.89
CA ASP A 105 -6.71 -13.58 -18.34
C ASP A 105 -6.58 -12.16 -18.93
N PRO A 106 -6.34 -12.01 -20.24
CA PRO A 106 -6.16 -10.69 -20.85
C PRO A 106 -7.40 -9.79 -20.81
N LYS A 107 -8.61 -10.35 -20.70
CA LYS A 107 -9.84 -9.56 -20.58
C LYS A 107 -9.84 -8.90 -19.20
N LEU A 108 -9.52 -9.64 -18.14
CA LEU A 108 -9.40 -9.12 -16.80
C LEU A 108 -8.36 -7.99 -16.71
N ILE A 109 -7.18 -8.19 -17.31
CA ILE A 109 -6.11 -7.19 -17.35
C ILE A 109 -6.56 -5.93 -18.08
N LYS A 110 -7.22 -6.08 -19.23
CA LYS A 110 -7.73 -4.94 -19.99
C LYS A 110 -8.78 -4.16 -19.23
N GLU A 111 -9.66 -4.86 -18.53
CA GLU A 111 -10.70 -4.26 -17.72
C GLU A 111 -10.15 -3.47 -16.52
N HIS A 112 -9.14 -4.02 -15.84
CA HIS A 112 -8.55 -3.37 -14.67
C HIS A 112 -7.56 -2.28 -15.03
N PHE A 113 -6.69 -2.55 -15.99
CA PHE A 113 -5.49 -1.75 -16.25
C PHE A 113 -5.50 -1.05 -17.61
N GLY A 114 -6.53 -1.24 -18.43
CA GLY A 114 -6.61 -0.61 -19.77
C GLY A 114 -5.56 -1.14 -20.77
N VAL A 115 -4.80 -2.18 -20.41
CA VAL A 115 -3.71 -2.76 -21.21
C VAL A 115 -3.97 -4.23 -21.55
N GLU A 116 -3.35 -4.76 -22.59
CA GLU A 116 -3.56 -6.16 -23.03
C GLU A 116 -2.69 -7.18 -22.28
N GLY A 117 -1.73 -6.71 -21.50
CA GLY A 117 -0.76 -7.54 -20.79
C GLY A 117 0.36 -6.68 -20.19
N PHE A 118 1.38 -7.36 -19.67
CA PHE A 118 2.55 -6.72 -19.05
C PHE A 118 3.78 -6.88 -19.92
N VAL A 119 4.61 -5.85 -19.99
CA VAL A 119 5.89 -5.87 -20.72
C VAL A 119 6.91 -6.69 -19.94
N ASN A 120 6.99 -6.53 -18.62
CA ASN A 120 7.79 -7.40 -17.76
C ASN A 120 7.10 -8.74 -17.52
N ALA A 121 7.00 -9.54 -18.57
CA ALA A 121 6.47 -10.89 -18.49
C ALA A 121 7.41 -11.93 -19.14
N SER A 122 7.52 -13.10 -18.51
CA SER A 122 8.29 -14.22 -19.04
C SER A 122 7.58 -15.56 -18.80
N LYS A 123 7.93 -16.57 -19.59
CA LYS A 123 7.46 -17.94 -19.41
C LYS A 123 8.04 -18.63 -18.18
N THR A 124 9.18 -18.14 -17.67
CA THR A 124 9.89 -18.76 -16.55
C THR A 124 10.29 -17.71 -15.52
N GLU A 125 10.26 -18.09 -14.24
CA GLU A 125 10.54 -17.15 -13.15
C GLU A 125 12.00 -16.65 -13.17
N GLY A 126 12.95 -17.50 -13.57
CA GLY A 126 14.37 -17.13 -13.63
C GLY A 126 14.70 -16.04 -14.64
N GLU A 127 13.83 -15.81 -15.61
CA GLU A 127 13.99 -14.74 -16.61
C GLU A 127 13.31 -13.43 -16.21
N LEU A 128 12.40 -13.47 -15.23
CA LEU A 128 11.71 -12.28 -14.75
C LEU A 128 12.68 -11.28 -14.13
N LYS A 129 12.41 -10.00 -14.36
CA LYS A 129 13.15 -8.91 -13.72
C LYS A 129 12.33 -8.43 -12.54
N LYS A 130 12.90 -8.58 -11.34
CA LYS A 130 12.32 -8.07 -10.10
C LYS A 130 12.97 -6.71 -9.82
N PHE A 131 12.29 -5.63 -10.20
CA PHE A 131 12.75 -4.26 -9.93
C PHE A 131 12.36 -3.79 -8.54
N TYR A 132 11.27 -4.37 -8.01
CA TYR A 132 10.71 -4.01 -6.73
C TYR A 132 10.23 -5.26 -5.98
N GLU A 133 10.53 -5.32 -4.69
CA GLU A 133 10.02 -6.34 -3.78
C GLU A 133 8.93 -5.71 -2.90
N PRO A 134 7.65 -5.98 -3.19
CA PRO A 134 6.56 -5.35 -2.47
C PRO A 134 6.45 -5.91 -1.06
N ARG A 135 6.21 -5.01 -0.12
CA ARG A 135 5.86 -5.39 1.25
C ARG A 135 4.35 -5.66 1.32
N PRO A 136 3.89 -6.62 2.14
CA PRO A 136 2.46 -6.95 2.26
C PRO A 136 1.60 -5.72 2.57
N GLU A 137 2.11 -4.78 3.37
CA GLU A 137 1.39 -3.55 3.70
C GLU A 137 1.11 -2.63 2.49
N ASN A 138 1.87 -2.74 1.40
CA ASN A 138 1.77 -1.91 0.21
C ASN A 138 1.03 -2.58 -0.95
N VAL A 139 0.56 -3.81 -0.76
CA VAL A 139 -0.19 -4.52 -1.79
C VAL A 139 -1.62 -4.62 -1.33
N ARG A 140 -2.54 -4.29 -2.22
CA ARG A 140 -3.96 -4.51 -2.00
C ARG A 140 -4.53 -5.30 -3.16
N HIS A 141 -5.55 -6.07 -2.83
CA HIS A 141 -6.24 -6.96 -3.74
C HIS A 141 -7.54 -6.27 -4.17
N ILE A 142 -7.87 -6.35 -5.46
CA ILE A 142 -9.11 -5.82 -6.02
C ILE A 142 -9.81 -6.96 -6.77
N SER A 143 -11.09 -7.16 -6.50
CA SER A 143 -11.97 -8.14 -7.17
C SER A 143 -13.43 -7.64 -7.21
N GLU A 144 -14.30 -8.29 -8.00
CA GLU A 144 -15.76 -8.09 -8.07
C GLU A 144 -16.46 -8.48 -6.76
N GLU A 145 -15.90 -9.46 -6.06
CA GLU A 145 -16.39 -9.95 -4.77
C GLU A 145 -15.99 -9.05 -3.60
N HIS A 146 -15.34 -7.90 -3.84
CA HIS A 146 -15.01 -6.98 -2.76
C HIS A 146 -16.24 -6.67 -1.91
N ASP A 147 -16.23 -7.17 -0.68
CA ASP A 147 -17.33 -7.02 0.25
C ASP A 147 -17.39 -5.58 0.72
N GLU A 148 -18.60 -5.08 1.01
CA GLU A 148 -18.76 -3.76 1.62
C GLU A 148 -18.04 -3.66 2.98
N ASP A 149 -17.76 -4.80 3.61
CA ASP A 149 -17.07 -4.91 4.90
C ASP A 149 -15.56 -5.16 4.76
N ASP A 150 -15.01 -5.40 3.56
CA ASP A 150 -13.57 -5.55 3.37
C ASP A 150 -12.89 -4.18 3.44
N GLU A 151 -11.95 -4.02 4.38
CA GLU A 151 -11.13 -2.81 4.54
C GLU A 151 -9.97 -2.74 3.52
N GLY A 152 -10.11 -3.45 2.40
CA GLY A 152 -9.11 -3.53 1.33
C GLY A 152 -8.06 -4.60 1.58
N HIS A 153 -8.14 -5.34 2.68
CA HIS A 153 -7.13 -6.34 3.04
C HIS A 153 -7.17 -7.58 2.14
N GLY A 154 -8.23 -7.73 1.35
CA GLY A 154 -8.45 -8.88 0.51
C GLY A 154 -9.12 -10.01 1.28
N HIS A 155 -9.75 -10.90 0.55
CA HIS A 155 -10.44 -12.05 1.12
C HIS A 155 -9.44 -13.18 1.41
N LYS A 156 -9.81 -14.08 2.33
CA LYS A 156 -8.99 -15.28 2.63
C LYS A 156 -8.97 -16.28 1.47
N ASN A 157 -9.93 -16.18 0.55
CA ASN A 157 -10.06 -17.03 -0.62
C ASN A 157 -9.65 -16.22 -1.85
N HIS A 158 -8.91 -16.86 -2.75
CA HIS A 158 -8.59 -16.26 -4.04
C HIS A 158 -9.80 -16.29 -4.96
N HIS A 159 -10.09 -15.15 -5.58
CA HIS A 159 -11.14 -15.02 -6.58
C HIS A 159 -10.53 -15.02 -7.99
N SER A 160 -11.26 -15.53 -8.98
CA SER A 160 -10.73 -15.71 -10.34
C SER A 160 -10.48 -14.39 -11.10
N ASP A 161 -10.99 -13.30 -10.55
CA ASP A 161 -11.00 -11.93 -11.07
C ASP A 161 -10.13 -10.99 -10.22
N GLU A 162 -9.39 -11.55 -9.25
CA GLU A 162 -8.56 -10.79 -8.34
C GLU A 162 -7.34 -10.20 -9.08
N VAL A 163 -6.99 -8.95 -8.78
CA VAL A 163 -5.75 -8.31 -9.22
C VAL A 163 -5.07 -7.59 -8.06
N HIS A 164 -3.76 -7.37 -8.18
CA HIS A 164 -2.96 -6.65 -7.21
C HIS A 164 -2.63 -5.25 -7.69
N VAL A 165 -2.67 -4.31 -6.75
CA VAL A 165 -2.22 -2.93 -6.95
C VAL A 165 -1.22 -2.54 -5.89
N LEU A 166 -0.24 -1.72 -6.29
CA LEU A 166 0.66 -1.06 -5.35
C LEU A 166 -0.07 0.11 -4.70
N CYS A 167 -0.07 0.13 -3.39
CA CYS A 167 -0.71 1.12 -2.56
C CYS A 167 0.28 1.89 -1.71
N VAL A 168 -0.12 3.13 -1.43
CA VAL A 168 0.51 3.96 -0.41
C VAL A 168 0.42 3.23 0.92
N PRO A 169 1.45 3.24 1.78
CA PRO A 169 1.42 2.62 3.11
C PRO A 169 0.57 3.41 4.11
N SER A 170 -0.48 4.07 3.63
CA SER A 170 -1.52 4.77 4.38
C SER A 170 -2.84 4.46 3.65
N PRO A 171 -3.75 3.69 4.26
CA PRO A 171 -5.00 3.32 3.62
C PRO A 171 -5.89 4.54 3.37
N TRP A 172 -6.83 4.41 2.44
CA TRP A 172 -7.84 5.43 2.23
C TRP A 172 -8.75 5.49 3.48
N PRO A 173 -9.14 6.67 3.97
CA PRO A 173 -10.00 6.76 5.14
C PRO A 173 -11.32 6.03 4.93
N LEU A 174 -11.63 5.04 5.78
CA LEU A 174 -12.83 4.20 5.68
C LEU A 174 -14.14 4.98 5.84
N SER A 175 -14.09 6.16 6.47
CA SER A 175 -15.26 7.00 6.73
C SER A 175 -15.62 7.92 5.56
N ARG A 176 -14.90 7.86 4.44
CA ARG A 176 -15.07 8.76 3.30
C ARG A 176 -15.71 8.03 2.14
N ASP A 177 -16.79 8.55 1.58
CA ASP A 177 -17.49 7.89 0.47
C ASP A 177 -16.81 8.06 -0.90
N ASP A 178 -15.83 8.95 -1.01
CA ASP A 178 -15.10 9.28 -2.24
C ASP A 178 -13.88 8.37 -2.48
N HIS A 179 -14.05 7.08 -2.22
CA HIS A 179 -12.99 6.10 -2.44
C HIS A 179 -12.47 6.13 -3.90
N PRO A 180 -11.13 6.06 -4.08
CA PRO A 180 -10.49 6.26 -5.37
C PRO A 180 -10.70 5.08 -6.32
N VAL A 181 -10.92 3.89 -5.77
CA VAL A 181 -11.10 2.65 -6.52
C VAL A 181 -12.55 2.22 -6.44
N ARG A 182 -13.14 2.07 -7.62
CA ARG A 182 -14.42 1.39 -7.81
C ARG A 182 -14.22 0.24 -8.76
N HIS A 183 -14.75 -0.91 -8.40
CA HIS A 183 -14.71 -2.09 -9.24
C HIS A 183 -16.14 -2.60 -9.41
N HIS A 184 -16.59 -2.67 -10.67
CA HIS A 184 -17.97 -3.06 -11.04
C HIS A 184 -19.07 -2.28 -10.29
N GLY A 185 -18.82 -1.00 -10.01
CA GLY A 185 -19.74 -0.12 -9.29
C GLY A 185 -19.67 -0.24 -7.76
N LYS A 186 -19.01 -1.27 -7.22
CA LYS A 186 -18.70 -1.38 -5.79
C LYS A 186 -17.43 -0.60 -5.43
N VAL A 187 -17.36 -0.18 -4.17
CA VAL A 187 -16.24 0.58 -3.63
C VAL A 187 -15.22 -0.38 -3.01
N ALA A 188 -13.94 -0.24 -3.37
CA ALA A 188 -12.88 -0.93 -2.66
C ALA A 188 -12.44 -0.08 -1.46
N LYS A 189 -12.96 -0.39 -0.26
CA LYS A 189 -12.68 0.42 0.93
C LYS A 189 -11.23 0.25 1.37
N GLY A 190 -10.64 1.28 1.96
CA GLY A 190 -9.25 1.25 2.46
C GLY A 190 -8.15 1.19 1.39
N VAL A 191 -8.46 0.79 0.15
CA VAL A 191 -7.51 0.73 -0.96
C VAL A 191 -7.10 2.14 -1.39
N ASN A 192 -5.78 2.39 -1.40
CA ASN A 192 -5.19 3.68 -1.76
C ASN A 192 -4.00 3.47 -2.70
N PRO A 193 -4.24 3.25 -4.01
CA PRO A 193 -3.18 2.97 -4.97
C PRO A 193 -2.29 4.18 -5.21
N TRP A 194 -1.02 3.92 -5.55
CA TRP A 194 -0.19 4.95 -6.15
C TRP A 194 -0.77 5.36 -7.49
N ARG A 195 -0.85 6.66 -7.73
CA ARG A 195 -1.26 7.21 -9.03
C ARG A 195 -0.05 7.30 -9.91
N TYR A 196 -0.14 6.73 -11.10
CA TYR A 196 0.99 6.65 -12.02
C TYR A 196 0.57 7.00 -13.45
N VAL A 197 1.35 7.87 -14.10
CA VAL A 197 1.15 8.31 -15.49
C VAL A 197 2.50 8.42 -16.18
N SER A 198 2.63 7.83 -17.37
CA SER A 198 3.83 7.90 -18.20
C SER A 198 3.55 8.36 -19.64
N GLY A 199 2.33 8.17 -20.15
CA GLY A 199 1.95 8.57 -21.51
C GLY A 199 1.73 10.08 -21.68
N GLY A 200 1.47 10.80 -20.58
CA GLY A 200 1.24 12.25 -20.58
C GLY A 200 1.50 12.91 -19.23
N PRO A 201 2.76 12.90 -18.74
CA PRO A 201 3.10 13.51 -17.45
C PRO A 201 2.82 15.00 -17.47
N VAL A 202 2.15 15.49 -16.43
CA VAL A 202 1.75 16.89 -16.29
C VAL A 202 2.67 17.66 -15.34
N ASN A 203 3.38 16.98 -14.43
CA ASN A 203 4.08 17.65 -13.31
C ASN A 203 5.58 17.32 -13.16
N ASN A 204 6.15 16.35 -13.87
CA ASN A 204 7.53 15.90 -13.63
C ASN A 204 8.47 16.02 -14.85
N VAL A 205 9.71 16.41 -14.57
CA VAL A 205 10.83 16.51 -15.53
C VAL A 205 11.36 15.12 -15.93
N GLN A 206 11.12 14.08 -15.11
CA GLN A 206 11.56 12.70 -15.39
C GLN A 206 10.72 12.00 -16.48
N GLN A 207 9.73 12.65 -17.10
CA GLN A 207 8.82 12.09 -18.12
C GLN A 207 7.81 11.02 -17.61
N TYR A 208 7.56 10.94 -16.30
CA TYR A 208 6.41 10.23 -15.69
C TYR A 208 6.01 10.91 -14.38
N ASP A 209 4.75 10.80 -13.95
CA ASP A 209 4.26 11.28 -12.67
C ASP A 209 3.89 10.10 -11.75
N LEU A 210 4.29 10.17 -10.48
CA LEU A 210 3.96 9.20 -9.42
C LEU A 210 3.55 9.95 -8.13
N TRP A 211 2.35 9.71 -7.60
CA TRP A 211 1.84 10.42 -6.40
C TRP A 211 0.74 9.70 -5.61
#